data_AF-A0A0N5BTV4-F1
#
_entry.id   AF-A0A0N5BTV4-F1
#
_cell.length_a   1.000
_cell.length_b   1.000
_cell.length_c   1.000
_cell.angle_alpha   90.00
_cell.angle_beta   90.00
_cell.angle_gamma   90.00
#
_symmetry.space_group_name_H-M   'P 1'
#
loop_
_entity.id
_entity.type
_entity.pdbx_description
1 polymer ?
#
loop_
_entity_poly.entity_id
_entity_poly.type
_entity_poly.pdbx_seq_one_letter_code
_entity_poly.pdbx_strand_id
1 'polypeptide(L)'
;MVANYTCKIILLIVYTRIVSPISEDGSLMLGCIICKQFFYYIDTFYQLGMDKESIKESIHADYCNDIGLFSSICVKTLNAYYEDMWINSLNMLNKTVENRCQNVGLCPTVDQLDVCSSTTDSKYSIHRNKFIKVR
;
A
#
# COMPACT_ATOMS: atom_id res chain seq x y z
N MET A 1 -23.10 15.32 -4.15
CA MET A 1 -23.27 13.88 -4.47
C MET A 1 -22.12 13.34 -5.34
N VAL A 2 -20.87 13.78 -5.13
CA VAL A 2 -19.69 13.37 -5.95
C VAL A 2 -18.68 12.54 -5.14
N ALA A 3 -18.69 12.66 -3.81
CA ALA A 3 -17.73 12.02 -2.90
C ALA A 3 -17.80 10.47 -2.86
N ASN A 4 -18.95 9.89 -3.21
CA ASN A 4 -19.17 8.44 -3.14
C ASN A 4 -18.58 7.68 -4.35
N TYR A 5 -18.21 8.41 -5.42
CA TYR A 5 -17.70 7.80 -6.65
C TYR A 5 -16.17 7.69 -6.64
N THR A 6 -15.45 8.61 -6.01
CA THR A 6 -13.98 8.58 -5.96
C THR A 6 -13.46 7.43 -5.13
N CYS A 7 -14.11 7.15 -3.98
CA CYS A 7 -13.83 5.96 -3.17
C CYS A 7 -14.13 4.68 -3.98
N LYS A 8 -15.27 4.61 -4.69
CA LYS A 8 -15.62 3.49 -5.58
C LYS A 8 -14.69 3.30 -6.78
N ILE A 9 -14.13 4.38 -7.35
CA ILE A 9 -13.24 4.32 -8.53
C ILE A 9 -11.83 3.89 -8.12
N ILE A 10 -11.30 4.39 -6.99
CA ILE A 10 -10.06 3.89 -6.40
C ILE A 10 -10.25 2.43 -5.97
N LEU A 11 -11.41 2.11 -5.36
CA LEU A 11 -11.82 0.73 -5.10
C LEU A 11 -11.76 -0.11 -6.37
N LEU A 12 -12.36 0.32 -7.49
CA LEU A 12 -12.40 -0.45 -8.74
C LEU A 12 -11.01 -0.72 -9.32
N ILE A 13 -10.07 0.22 -9.23
CA ILE A 13 -8.69 0.03 -9.72
C ILE A 13 -7.96 -1.01 -8.87
N VAL A 14 -8.16 -1.00 -7.55
CA VAL A 14 -7.58 -2.00 -6.63
C VAL A 14 -8.32 -3.35 -6.71
N TYR A 15 -9.65 -3.34 -6.80
CA TYR A 15 -10.52 -4.53 -6.88
C TYR A 15 -10.35 -5.30 -8.18
N THR A 16 -10.16 -4.61 -9.31
CA THR A 16 -10.01 -5.28 -10.62
C THR A 16 -8.69 -6.04 -10.73
N ARG A 17 -7.66 -5.66 -9.97
CA ARG A 17 -6.37 -6.35 -9.97
C ARG A 17 -6.17 -7.34 -8.81
N ILE A 18 -6.91 -7.17 -7.71
CA ILE A 18 -6.63 -7.89 -6.46
C ILE A 18 -7.93 -8.34 -5.78
N VAL A 19 -8.56 -9.40 -6.28
CA VAL A 19 -9.81 -9.91 -5.69
C VAL A 19 -9.58 -10.50 -4.29
N SER A 20 -10.11 -9.85 -3.23
CA SER A 20 -10.73 -10.43 -2.02
C SER A 20 -11.26 -9.34 -1.07
N PRO A 21 -12.34 -9.59 -0.29
CA PRO A 21 -12.99 -8.60 0.56
C PRO A 21 -12.29 -8.52 1.92
N ILE A 22 -11.28 -7.67 2.04
CA ILE A 22 -10.67 -7.30 3.34
C ILE A 22 -11.23 -5.92 3.71
N SER A 23 -11.60 -5.71 4.98
CA SER A 23 -12.20 -4.45 5.44
C SER A 23 -11.39 -3.25 4.96
N GLU A 24 -12.09 -2.23 4.45
CA GLU A 24 -11.57 -1.12 3.65
C GLU A 24 -10.34 -0.42 4.28
N ASP A 25 -10.32 -0.27 5.61
CA ASP A 25 -9.23 0.39 6.34
C ASP A 25 -7.97 -0.48 6.50
N GLY A 26 -8.13 -1.81 6.61
CA GLY A 26 -7.01 -2.74 6.80
C GLY A 26 -6.27 -3.08 5.51
N SER A 27 -7.00 -3.10 4.38
CA SER A 27 -6.45 -3.38 3.05
C SER A 27 -5.54 -2.26 2.54
N LEU A 28 -5.95 -1.00 2.76
CA LEU A 28 -5.17 0.19 2.38
C LEU A 28 -3.86 0.29 3.15
N MET A 29 -3.86 -0.06 4.44
CA MET A 29 -2.62 -0.10 5.23
C MET A 29 -1.68 -1.22 4.78
N LEU A 30 -2.20 -2.41 4.47
CA LEU A 30 -1.38 -3.54 4.03
C LEU A 30 -0.73 -3.28 2.66
N GLY A 31 -1.48 -2.76 1.68
CA GLY A 31 -0.93 -2.40 0.38
C GLY A 31 0.19 -1.35 0.49
N CYS A 32 0.01 -0.37 1.39
CA CYS A 32 1.00 0.66 1.65
C CYS A 32 2.28 0.10 2.29
N ILE A 33 2.15 -0.81 3.26
CA ILE A 33 3.28 -1.49 3.90
C ILE A 33 4.06 -2.32 2.87
N ILE A 34 3.36 -3.13 2.06
CA ILE A 34 3.97 -3.94 1.00
C ILE A 34 4.73 -3.06 0.01
N CYS A 35 4.12 -1.96 -0.44
CA CYS A 35 4.76 -1.04 -1.35
C CYS A 35 6.06 -0.44 -0.80
N LYS A 36 6.03 0.02 0.46
CA LYS A 36 7.22 0.59 1.10
C LYS A 36 8.35 -0.42 1.16
N GLN A 37 8.02 -1.67 1.47
CA GLN A 37 9.00 -2.74 1.51
C GLN A 37 9.57 -3.03 0.12
N PHE A 38 8.75 -3.07 -0.94
CA PHE A 38 9.25 -3.26 -2.30
C PHE A 38 10.23 -2.17 -2.72
N PHE A 39 9.93 -0.89 -2.46
CA PHE A 39 10.88 0.19 -2.75
C PHE A 39 12.16 0.08 -1.94
N TYR A 40 12.10 -0.35 -0.68
CA TYR A 40 13.31 -0.61 0.11
C TYR A 40 14.20 -1.66 -0.54
N TYR A 41 13.62 -2.78 -0.99
CA TYR A 41 14.36 -3.82 -1.72
C TYR A 41 14.93 -3.30 -3.04
N ILE A 42 14.12 -2.59 -3.83
CA ILE A 42 14.56 -2.03 -5.11
C ILE A 42 15.74 -1.09 -4.90
N ASP A 43 15.62 -0.11 -4.00
CA ASP A 43 16.68 0.87 -3.76
C ASP A 43 17.96 0.20 -3.25
N THR A 44 17.83 -0.72 -2.30
CA THR A 44 18.98 -1.41 -1.68
C THR A 44 19.71 -2.27 -2.70
N PHE A 45 19.00 -3.13 -3.42
CA PHE A 45 19.63 -4.08 -4.34
C PHE A 45 20.07 -3.44 -5.65
N TYR A 46 19.39 -2.38 -6.09
CA TYR A 46 19.85 -1.57 -7.20
C TYR A 46 21.21 -0.91 -6.90
N GLN A 47 21.39 -0.39 -5.67
CA GLN A 47 22.68 0.15 -5.23
C GLN A 47 23.78 -0.92 -5.16
N LEU A 48 23.41 -2.19 -4.94
CA LEU A 48 24.34 -3.33 -4.99
C LEU A 48 24.61 -3.81 -6.42
N GLY A 49 24.03 -3.18 -7.44
CA GLY A 49 24.24 -3.52 -8.85
C GLY A 49 23.47 -4.76 -9.31
N MET A 50 22.44 -5.18 -8.58
CA MET A 50 21.54 -6.25 -9.03
C MET A 50 20.68 -5.77 -10.20
N ASP A 51 20.43 -6.66 -11.16
CA ASP A 51 19.53 -6.38 -12.26
C ASP A 51 18.06 -6.43 -11.82
N LYS A 52 17.21 -5.84 -12.65
CA LYS A 52 15.77 -5.71 -12.40
C LYS A 52 15.08 -7.04 -12.08
N GLU A 53 15.36 -8.12 -12.81
CA GLU A 53 14.62 -9.37 -12.59
C GLU A 53 15.14 -10.08 -11.34
N SER A 54 16.46 -10.06 -11.09
CA SER A 54 17.03 -10.58 -9.83
C SER A 54 16.44 -9.88 -8.61
N ILE A 55 16.24 -8.56 -8.65
CA ILE A 55 15.61 -7.79 -7.55
C ILE A 55 14.17 -8.26 -7.32
N LYS A 56 13.41 -8.47 -8.41
CA LYS A 56 12.04 -8.98 -8.33
C LYS A 56 11.98 -10.37 -7.69
N GLU A 57 12.89 -11.25 -8.11
CA GLU A 57 13.03 -12.59 -7.58
C GLU A 57 13.37 -12.58 -6.08
N SER A 58 14.28 -11.71 -5.65
CA SER A 58 14.60 -11.56 -4.23
C SER A 58 13.42 -11.00 -3.43
N ILE A 59 12.66 -10.02 -3.95
CA ILE A 59 11.43 -9.56 -3.27
C ILE A 59 10.42 -10.71 -3.11
N HIS A 60 10.28 -11.53 -4.13
CA HIS A 60 9.40 -12.69 -4.08
C HIS A 60 9.88 -13.70 -3.02
N ALA A 61 11.17 -14.06 -3.05
CA ALA A 61 11.76 -15.07 -2.20
C ALA A 61 11.89 -14.63 -0.73
N ASP A 62 12.38 -13.41 -0.50
CA ASP A 62 12.83 -12.95 0.82
C ASP A 62 11.75 -12.18 1.58
N TYR A 63 10.72 -11.68 0.89
CA TYR A 63 9.64 -10.94 1.53
C TYR A 63 8.27 -11.57 1.30
N CYS A 64 7.88 -11.83 0.05
CA CYS A 64 6.54 -12.37 -0.20
C CYS A 64 6.37 -13.82 0.30
N ASN A 65 7.43 -14.63 0.37
CA ASN A 65 7.32 -15.96 0.98
C ASN A 65 7.36 -15.91 2.52
N ASP A 66 7.98 -14.89 3.11
CA ASP A 66 8.18 -14.77 4.57
C ASP A 66 6.99 -14.11 5.30
N ILE A 67 6.23 -13.24 4.62
CA ILE A 67 5.10 -12.50 5.21
C ILE A 67 3.89 -13.39 5.62
N GLY A 68 4.00 -14.71 5.48
CA GLY A 68 3.06 -15.70 6.00
C GLY A 68 1.71 -15.66 5.29
N LEU A 69 0.62 -15.41 6.05
CA LEU A 69 -0.76 -15.42 5.54
C LEU A 69 -0.99 -14.44 4.39
N PHE A 70 -0.14 -13.42 4.27
CA PHE A 70 -0.23 -12.41 3.20
C PHE A 70 0.64 -12.74 1.99
N SER A 71 1.23 -13.93 1.90
CA SER A 71 2.10 -14.30 0.79
C SER A 71 1.41 -14.15 -0.58
N SER A 72 0.20 -14.69 -0.72
CA SER A 72 -0.54 -14.60 -1.99
C SER A 72 -0.84 -13.15 -2.42
N ILE A 73 -1.23 -12.29 -1.47
CA ILE A 73 -1.52 -10.88 -1.74
C ILE A 73 -0.23 -10.12 -2.08
N CYS A 74 0.88 -10.43 -1.42
CA CYS A 74 2.19 -9.88 -1.72
C CYS A 74 2.62 -10.23 -3.14
N VAL A 75 2.58 -11.51 -3.53
CA VAL A 75 2.97 -11.97 -4.87
C VAL A 75 2.11 -11.33 -5.96
N LYS A 76 0.79 -11.24 -5.74
CA LYS A 76 -0.11 -10.56 -6.69
C LYS A 76 0.25 -9.08 -6.82
N THR A 77 0.55 -8.41 -5.71
CA THR A 77 0.96 -7.00 -5.71
C THR A 77 2.29 -6.82 -6.43
N LEU A 78 3.27 -7.69 -6.17
CA LEU A 78 4.57 -7.68 -6.85
C LEU A 78 4.37 -7.80 -8.36
N ASN A 79 3.63 -8.82 -8.81
CA ASN A 79 3.40 -9.04 -10.23
C ASN A 79 2.63 -7.90 -10.91
N ALA A 80 1.72 -7.24 -10.19
CA ALA A 80 0.87 -6.20 -10.75
C ALA A 80 1.54 -4.82 -10.80
N TYR A 81 2.47 -4.52 -9.87
CA TYR A 81 2.99 -3.15 -9.67
C TYR A 81 4.51 -3.03 -9.82
N TYR A 82 5.27 -4.13 -9.91
CA TYR A 82 6.73 -4.06 -9.93
C TYR A 82 7.29 -3.20 -11.06
N GLU A 83 6.70 -3.26 -12.26
CA GLU A 83 7.14 -2.45 -13.40
C GLU A 83 7.03 -0.95 -13.11
N ASP A 84 5.87 -0.54 -12.60
CA ASP A 84 5.59 0.86 -12.28
C ASP A 84 6.51 1.35 -11.16
N MET A 85 6.74 0.51 -10.14
CA MET A 85 7.68 0.80 -9.08
C MET A 85 9.11 0.93 -9.59
N TRP A 86 9.57 0.00 -10.42
CA TRP A 86 10.91 0.04 -11.02
C TRP A 86 11.14 1.34 -11.80
N ILE A 87 10.21 1.70 -12.68
CA ILE A 87 10.28 2.96 -13.44
C ILE A 87 10.27 4.17 -12.49
N ASN A 88 9.47 4.12 -11.42
CA ASN A 88 9.44 5.18 -10.42
C ASN A 88 10.79 5.32 -9.69
N SER A 89 11.46 4.21 -9.39
CA SER A 89 12.77 4.19 -8.73
C SER A 89 13.89 4.81 -9.58
N LEU A 90 13.84 4.60 -10.90
CA LEU A 90 14.82 5.20 -11.82
C LEU A 90 14.64 6.72 -11.96
N ASN A 91 13.41 7.20 -11.79
CA ASN A 91 13.10 8.62 -11.80
C ASN A 91 13.41 9.23 -10.43
N MET A 92 14.70 9.40 -10.13
CA MET A 92 15.30 9.92 -8.89
C MET A 92 14.98 11.40 -8.57
N LEU A 93 13.76 11.86 -8.83
CA LEU A 93 13.27 13.03 -8.11
C LEU A 93 13.25 12.64 -6.63
N ASN A 94 13.89 13.43 -5.75
CA ASN A 94 13.99 13.24 -4.30
C ASN A 94 12.62 13.09 -3.63
N LYS A 95 11.96 11.96 -3.86
CA LYS A 95 10.63 11.60 -3.38
C LYS A 95 10.82 10.57 -2.30
N THR A 96 10.23 10.84 -1.14
CA THR A 96 10.15 9.87 -0.04
C THR A 96 9.51 8.58 -0.54
N VAL A 97 9.83 7.45 0.11
CA VAL A 97 9.18 6.15 -0.20
C VAL A 97 7.66 6.26 -0.11
N GLU A 98 7.15 7.02 0.86
CA GLU A 98 5.72 7.33 1.01
C GLU A 98 5.13 7.93 -0.28
N ASN A 99 5.75 9.00 -0.79
CA ASN A 99 5.26 9.69 -1.98
C ASN A 99 5.34 8.78 -3.21
N ARG A 100 6.37 7.94 -3.31
CA ARG A 100 6.47 6.95 -4.38
C ARG A 100 5.33 5.93 -4.31
N CYS A 101 4.99 5.46 -3.10
CA CYS A 101 3.87 4.56 -2.87
C CYS A 101 2.49 5.18 -3.11
N GLN A 102 2.33 6.47 -2.81
CA GLN A 102 1.13 7.22 -3.17
C GLN A 102 1.00 7.38 -4.69
N ASN A 103 2.12 7.66 -5.39
CA ASN A 103 2.13 7.80 -6.84
C ASN A 103 1.73 6.51 -7.57
N VAL A 104 2.09 5.34 -7.04
CA VAL A 104 1.65 4.04 -7.58
C VAL A 104 0.26 3.62 -7.08
N GLY A 105 -0.37 4.42 -6.22
CA GLY A 105 -1.73 4.19 -5.73
C GLY A 105 -1.86 3.10 -4.66
N LEU A 106 -0.76 2.71 -4.01
CA LEU A 106 -0.75 1.68 -2.96
C LEU A 106 -0.73 2.27 -1.55
N CYS A 107 -0.32 3.53 -1.38
CA CYS A 107 -0.54 4.29 -0.15
C CYS A 107 -1.64 5.34 -0.36
N PRO A 108 -2.57 5.48 0.58
CA PRO A 108 -3.55 6.56 0.54
C PRO A 108 -2.89 7.92 0.78
N THR A 109 -3.48 8.98 0.22
CA THR A 109 -3.14 10.36 0.57
C THR A 109 -3.89 10.83 1.81
N VAL A 110 -3.43 11.89 2.48
CA VAL A 110 -4.10 12.47 3.66
C VAL A 110 -5.57 12.79 3.36
N ASP A 111 -5.85 13.35 2.18
CA ASP A 111 -7.22 13.65 1.74
C ASP A 111 -8.09 12.38 1.58
N GLN A 112 -7.49 11.25 1.21
CA GLN A 112 -8.21 9.97 1.11
C GLN A 112 -8.48 9.37 2.49
N LEU A 113 -7.55 9.50 3.43
CA LEU A 113 -7.75 9.08 4.82
C LEU A 113 -8.85 9.87 5.53
N ASP A 114 -8.92 11.19 5.31
CA ASP A 114 -9.93 12.05 5.94
C ASP A 114 -11.35 11.74 5.43
N VAL A 115 -11.47 11.46 4.14
CA VAL A 115 -12.75 11.05 3.53
C VAL A 115 -13.19 9.67 4.06
N CYS A 116 -12.26 8.73 4.26
CA CYS A 116 -12.55 7.41 4.83
C CYS A 116 -12.85 7.44 6.34
N SER A 117 -12.26 8.38 7.10
CA SER A 117 -12.51 8.53 8.53
C SER A 117 -13.90 9.13 8.83
N SER A 118 -14.44 9.91 7.88
CA SER A 118 -15.75 10.55 8.05
C SER A 118 -16.95 9.58 7.99
N THR A 119 -16.75 8.32 7.57
CA THR A 119 -17.81 7.30 7.52
C THR A 119 -17.78 6.31 8.70
N THR A 120 -16.70 6.27 9.49
CA THR A 120 -16.57 5.38 10.67
C THR A 120 -17.09 6.00 11.97
N ASP A 121 -17.37 7.31 11.98
CA ASP A 121 -17.86 8.04 13.18
C ASP A 121 -19.28 7.64 13.65
N SER A 122 -20.01 6.80 12.91
CA SER A 122 -21.36 6.38 13.30
C SER A 122 -21.42 5.13 14.21
N LYS A 123 -20.38 4.26 14.23
CA LYS A 123 -20.47 2.97 14.95
C LYS A 123 -19.61 2.82 16.22
N TYR A 124 -18.58 3.65 16.42
CA TYR A 124 -17.67 3.50 17.58
C TYR A 124 -17.54 4.78 18.46
N SER A 125 -18.34 5.81 18.19
CA SER A 125 -18.36 7.05 18.97
C SER A 125 -18.82 6.90 20.43
N ILE A 126 -19.37 5.74 20.81
CA ILE A 126 -19.86 5.47 22.18
C ILE A 126 -18.72 5.13 23.17
N HIS A 127 -17.48 4.86 22.72
CA HIS A 127 -16.38 4.45 23.60
C HIS A 127 -15.17 5.40 23.70
N ARG A 128 -15.19 6.57 23.03
CA ARG A 128 -14.07 7.54 23.14
C ARG A 128 -13.81 8.03 24.58
N ASN A 129 -14.82 8.02 25.45
CA ASN A 129 -14.67 8.55 26.82
C ASN A 129 -14.10 7.56 27.85
N LYS A 130 -13.61 6.37 27.45
CA LYS A 130 -13.06 5.40 28.42
C LYS A 130 -11.54 5.27 28.43
N PHE A 131 -10.82 5.87 27.47
CA PHE A 131 -9.36 5.74 27.37
C PHE A 131 -8.56 7.02 27.60
N ILE A 132 -9.21 8.16 27.87
CA ILE A 132 -8.52 9.32 28.43
C ILE A 132 -8.66 9.27 29.94
N LYS A 133 -7.82 8.45 30.58
CA LYS A 133 -7.48 8.61 31.99
C LYS A 133 -5.98 8.71 32.10
N VAL A 134 -5.47 9.93 32.08
CA VAL A 134 -4.14 10.23 32.63
C VAL A 134 -4.24 11.53 33.44
N ARG A 135 -4.35 11.28 34.75
CA ARG A 135 -3.94 12.04 35.93
C ARG A 135 -4.03 13.58 35.94
#